data_AF-A0A7V2SMB6-F1
#
_entry.id   AF-A0A7V2SMB6-F1
#
_cell.length_a   1.000
_cell.length_b   1.000
_cell.length_c   1.000
_cell.angle_alpha   90.00
_cell.angle_beta   90.00
_cell.angle_gamma   90.00
#
_symmetry.space_group_name_H-M   'P 1'
#
loop_
_entity.id
_entity.type
_entity.pdbx_description
1 polymer ?
#
loop_
_entity_poly.entity_id
_entity_poly.type
_entity_poly.pdbx_seq_one_letter_code
_entity_poly.pdbx_strand_id
1 'polypeptide(L)'
;MAAVALQEEFPSNPIDLVEVIAGGRDWLVDRSTEDEVNLIVAGSWCDYHLSLNWHEEMEGLHLACTFDLKVPAARREEVSRLVSMINEQLFYGHFDLWR
;
A
#
# COMPACT_ATOMS: atom_id res chain seq x y z
N MET A 1 8.55 35.17 17.49
CA MET A 1 8.46 33.86 18.15
C MET A 1 7.00 33.44 18.21
N ALA A 2 6.54 32.76 17.16
CA ALA A 2 5.37 31.91 17.19
C ALA A 2 5.60 30.90 16.06
N ALA A 3 6.27 29.80 16.38
CA ALA A 3 6.17 28.62 15.54
C ALA A 3 4.70 28.19 15.67
N VAL A 4 3.89 28.49 14.65
CA VAL A 4 2.61 27.81 14.47
C VAL A 4 2.98 26.35 14.32
N ALA A 5 2.79 25.59 15.39
CA ALA A 5 2.78 24.15 15.29
C ALA A 5 1.65 23.83 14.30
N LEU A 6 2.00 23.34 13.12
CA LEU A 6 1.10 22.52 12.32
C LEU A 6 0.91 21.22 13.12
N GLN A 7 0.15 21.28 14.22
CA GLN A 7 -0.56 20.11 14.69
C GLN A 7 -1.69 19.93 13.70
N GLU A 8 -1.38 19.34 12.55
CA GLU A 8 -2.38 18.49 11.92
C GLU A 8 -2.68 17.44 12.99
N GLU A 9 -3.89 17.49 13.56
CA GLU A 9 -4.40 16.41 14.38
C GLU A 9 -4.45 15.19 13.47
N PHE A 10 -3.35 14.42 13.46
CA PHE A 10 -3.32 13.15 12.76
C PHE A 10 -4.44 12.31 13.34
N PRO A 11 -5.35 11.80 12.50
CA PRO A 11 -6.43 10.94 12.97
C PRO A 11 -5.83 9.80 13.81
N SER A 12 -6.50 9.46 14.92
CA SER A 12 -6.04 8.36 15.79
C SER A 12 -6.01 7.03 15.06
N ASN A 13 -6.88 6.85 14.06
CA ASN A 13 -6.87 5.69 13.17
C ASN A 13 -6.09 6.03 11.88
N PRO A 14 -4.99 5.31 11.57
CA PRO A 14 -4.24 5.50 10.33
C PRO A 14 -5.06 5.30 9.05
N ILE A 15 -6.18 4.56 9.10
CA ILE A 15 -7.09 4.39 7.97
C ILE A 15 -7.75 5.72 7.59
N ASP A 16 -8.15 6.53 8.56
CA ASP A 16 -8.76 7.83 8.28
C ASP A 16 -7.76 8.77 7.58
N LEU A 17 -6.46 8.67 7.93
CA LEU A 17 -5.41 9.40 7.21
C LEU A 17 -5.29 8.95 5.75
N VAL A 18 -5.44 7.66 5.47
CA VAL A 18 -5.44 7.12 4.09
C VAL A 18 -6.61 7.71 3.30
N GLU A 19 -7.80 7.82 3.90
CA GLU A 19 -8.97 8.44 3.26
C GLU A 19 -8.74 9.92 2.95
N VAL A 20 -8.12 10.67 3.86
CA VAL A 20 -7.75 12.08 3.63
C VAL A 20 -6.78 12.21 2.47
N ILE A 21 -5.73 11.37 2.42
CA ILE A 21 -4.74 11.37 1.33
C ILE A 21 -5.40 11.04 0.00
N ALA A 22 -6.28 10.03 -0.01
CA ALA A 22 -6.99 9.61 -1.22
C ALA A 22 -7.95 10.69 -1.72
N GLY A 23 -8.70 11.34 -0.82
CA GLY A 23 -9.57 12.47 -1.15
C GLY A 23 -8.81 13.65 -1.74
N GLY A 24 -7.60 13.95 -1.25
CA GLY A 24 -6.73 14.98 -1.83
C GLY A 24 -6.17 14.64 -3.22
N ARG A 25 -6.30 13.38 -3.67
CA ARG A 25 -5.82 12.89 -4.96
C ARG A 25 -6.93 12.38 -5.88
N ASP A 26 -8.20 12.60 -5.49
CA ASP A 26 -9.39 12.08 -6.18
C ASP A 26 -9.34 10.56 -6.43
N TRP A 27 -8.68 9.82 -5.53
CA TRP A 27 -8.66 8.35 -5.58
C TRP A 27 -9.94 7.78 -4.99
N LEU A 28 -10.49 6.78 -5.67
CA LEU A 28 -11.63 6.05 -5.15
C LEU A 28 -11.19 5.15 -4.01
N VAL A 29 -11.92 5.25 -2.91
CA VAL A 29 -11.70 4.50 -1.69
C VAL A 29 -12.94 3.68 -1.39
N ASP A 30 -12.72 2.39 -1.10
CA ASP A 30 -13.73 1.47 -0.60
C ASP A 30 -13.38 1.05 0.82
N ARG A 31 -14.09 1.61 1.80
CA ARG A 31 -13.93 1.28 3.21
C ARG A 31 -14.71 0.01 3.50
N SER A 32 -14.01 -1.12 3.55
CA SER A 32 -14.61 -2.45 3.73
C SER A 32 -14.97 -2.73 5.19
N THR A 33 -14.17 -2.24 6.14
CA THR A 33 -14.47 -2.26 7.58
C THR A 33 -13.97 -0.97 8.26
N GLU A 34 -14.17 -0.81 9.56
CA GLU A 34 -13.66 0.37 10.30
C GLU A 34 -12.14 0.49 10.18
N ASP A 35 -11.43 -0.65 10.16
CA ASP A 35 -9.97 -0.71 10.14
C ASP A 35 -9.39 -1.20 8.80
N GLU A 36 -10.22 -1.30 7.75
CA GLU A 36 -9.76 -1.78 6.45
C GLU A 36 -10.25 -0.90 5.31
N VAL A 37 -9.32 -0.58 4.40
CA VAL A 37 -9.59 0.24 3.24
C VAL A 37 -8.91 -0.33 2.00
N ASN A 38 -9.64 -0.32 0.89
CA ASN A 38 -9.17 -0.74 -0.42
C ASN A 38 -9.20 0.44 -1.38
N LEU A 39 -8.15 0.60 -2.20
CA LEU A 39 -8.08 1.66 -3.20
C LEU A 39 -7.30 1.22 -4.43
N ILE A 40 -7.61 1.86 -5.56
CA ILE A 40 -6.89 1.66 -6.82
C ILE A 40 -6.16 2.96 -7.14
N VAL A 41 -4.86 2.86 -7.33
CA VAL A 41 -4.00 3.99 -7.69
C VAL A 41 -3.43 3.77 -9.08
N ALA A 42 -3.65 4.74 -9.97
CA ALA A 42 -3.07 4.73 -11.30
C ALA A 42 -1.53 4.85 -11.21
N GLY A 43 -0.82 3.81 -11.65
CA GLY A 43 0.63 3.81 -11.77
C GLY A 43 1.09 4.16 -13.18
N SER A 44 2.40 4.37 -13.36
CA SER A 44 2.98 4.67 -14.67
C SER A 44 2.93 3.50 -15.66
N TRP A 45 2.84 2.27 -15.16
CA TRP A 45 2.90 1.04 -15.98
C TRP A 45 1.70 0.13 -15.82
N CYS A 46 1.05 0.14 -14.66
CA CYS A 46 -0.15 -0.62 -14.35
C CYS A 46 -0.87 0.05 -13.18
N ASP A 47 -2.11 -0.33 -12.97
CA ASP A 47 -2.86 0.07 -11.78
C ASP A 47 -2.36 -0.72 -10.56
N TYR A 48 -2.30 -0.04 -9.42
CA TYR A 48 -1.94 -0.62 -8.14
C TYR A 48 -3.21 -0.82 -7.32
N HIS A 49 -3.49 -2.08 -6.99
CA HIS A 49 -4.58 -2.45 -6.09
C HIS A 49 -4.03 -2.53 -4.67
N LEU A 50 -4.38 -1.55 -3.84
CA LEU A 50 -3.93 -1.45 -2.46
C LEU A 50 -5.03 -1.92 -1.52
N SER A 51 -4.63 -2.72 -0.53
CA SER A 51 -5.44 -3.09 0.63
C SER A 51 -4.65 -2.74 1.88
N LEU A 52 -5.23 -1.90 2.74
CA LEU A 52 -4.63 -1.50 4.00
C LEU A 52 -5.52 -1.94 5.15
N ASN A 53 -4.91 -2.52 6.18
CA ASN A 53 -5.59 -2.97 7.38
C ASN A 53 -4.84 -2.47 8.61
N TRP A 54 -5.54 -1.81 9.53
CA TRP A 54 -5.01 -1.37 10.80
C TRP A 54 -5.27 -2.42 11.87
N HIS A 55 -4.22 -2.84 12.55
CA HIS A 55 -4.30 -3.76 13.69
C HIS A 55 -4.10 -2.98 14.99
N GLU A 56 -5.20 -2.61 15.64
CA GLU A 56 -5.17 -1.84 16.90
C GLU A 56 -4.31 -2.49 17.98
N GLU A 57 -4.42 -3.81 18.18
CA GLU A 57 -3.69 -4.54 19.23
C GLU A 57 -2.17 -4.50 19.04
N MET A 58 -1.71 -4.43 17.79
CA MET A 58 -0.29 -4.41 17.43
C MET A 58 0.21 -2.99 17.10
N GLU A 59 -0.68 -1.99 17.13
CA GLU A 59 -0.44 -0.64 16.60
C GLU A 59 0.26 -0.67 15.23
N GLY A 60 -0.17 -1.60 14.38
CA GLY A 60 0.50 -1.95 13.14
C GLY A 60 -0.39 -1.75 11.91
N LEU A 61 0.15 -1.09 10.88
CA LEU A 61 -0.52 -0.96 9.59
C LEU A 61 0.00 -2.04 8.63
N HIS A 62 -0.88 -2.96 8.24
CA HIS A 62 -0.60 -3.92 7.18
C HIS A 62 -0.99 -3.32 5.84
N LEU A 63 -0.06 -3.37 4.86
CA LEU A 63 -0.29 -2.91 3.50
C LEU A 63 0.01 -4.05 2.53
N ALA A 64 -0.99 -4.42 1.74
CA ALA A 64 -0.85 -5.31 0.60
C ALA A 64 -1.03 -4.51 -0.70
N CYS A 65 -0.15 -4.74 -1.67
CA CYS A 65 -0.21 -4.11 -2.99
C CYS A 65 -0.14 -5.19 -4.06
N THR A 66 -1.15 -5.25 -4.91
CA THR A 66 -1.15 -6.09 -6.10
C THR A 66 -0.94 -5.22 -7.33
N PHE A 67 0.02 -5.63 -8.15
CA PHE A 67 0.31 -5.00 -9.43
C PHE A 67 -0.39 -5.79 -10.54
N ASP A 68 -1.16 -5.13 -11.41
CA ASP A 68 -1.72 -5.78 -12.60
C ASP A 68 -0.64 -5.98 -13.67
N LEU A 69 0.31 -6.88 -13.39
CA LEU A 69 1.44 -7.22 -14.24
C LEU A 69 1.30 -8.65 -14.76
N LYS A 70 1.28 -8.80 -16.08
CA LYS A 70 1.26 -10.11 -16.74
C LYS A 70 2.68 -10.55 -17.06
N VAL A 71 3.20 -11.49 -16.29
CA VAL A 71 4.52 -12.09 -16.53
C VAL A 71 4.39 -13.25 -17.54
N PRO A 72 5.00 -13.15 -18.74
CA PRO A 72 4.99 -14.24 -19.70
C PRO A 72 5.65 -15.49 -19.12
N ALA A 73 5.10 -16.67 -19.43
CA ALA A 73 5.58 -17.96 -18.89
C ALA A 73 7.10 -18.15 -19.09
N ALA A 74 7.62 -17.78 -20.26
CA ALA A 74 9.03 -17.89 -20.60
C ALA A 74 9.97 -17.02 -19.74
N ARG A 75 9.44 -16.00 -19.06
CA ARG A 75 10.23 -15.08 -18.21
C ARG A 75 10.00 -15.27 -16.71
N ARG A 76 9.14 -16.23 -16.30
CA ARG A 76 8.79 -16.44 -14.89
C ARG A 76 10.01 -16.70 -14.01
N GLU A 77 10.99 -17.49 -14.50
CA GLU A 77 12.23 -17.74 -13.75
C GLU A 77 13.13 -16.51 -13.61
N GLU A 78 13.21 -15.67 -14.65
CA GLU A 78 13.96 -14.41 -14.60
C GLU A 78 13.33 -13.46 -13.58
N VAL A 79 12.00 -13.31 -13.63
CA VAL A 79 11.26 -12.45 -12.71
C VAL A 79 11.31 -12.97 -11.27
N SER A 80 11.19 -14.30 -11.07
CA SER A 80 11.30 -14.89 -9.72
C SER A 80 12.66 -14.60 -9.09
N ARG A 81 13.76 -14.66 -9.86
CA ARG A 81 15.09 -14.32 -9.36
C ARG A 81 15.21 -12.83 -9.03
N LEU A 82 14.65 -11.97 -9.87
CA LEU A 82 14.61 -10.53 -9.61
C LEU A 82 13.85 -10.22 -8.31
N VAL A 83 12.70 -10.85 -8.09
CA VAL A 83 11.89 -10.69 -6.86
C VAL A 83 12.70 -11.11 -5.64
N SER A 84 13.42 -12.24 -5.68
CA SER A 84 14.30 -12.65 -4.59
C SER A 84 15.38 -11.61 -4.27
N MET A 85 16.05 -11.08 -5.29
CA MET A 85 17.07 -10.03 -5.12
C MET A 85 16.51 -8.71 -4.55
N ILE A 86 15.24 -8.39 -4.85
CA ILE A 86 14.55 -7.25 -4.27
C ILE A 86 14.25 -7.54 -2.79
N ASN A 87 13.72 -8.72 -2.48
CA ASN A 87 13.36 -9.12 -1.11
C ASN A 87 14.58 -9.15 -0.17
N GLU A 88 15.76 -9.52 -0.66
CA GLU A 88 17.01 -9.46 0.12
C GLU A 88 17.36 -8.04 0.60
N GLN A 89 16.84 -7.00 -0.05
CA GLN A 89 17.08 -5.60 0.29
C GLN A 89 15.92 -4.99 1.11
N LEU A 90 14.85 -5.75 1.38
CA LEU A 90 13.73 -5.27 2.17
C LEU A 90 13.95 -5.57 3.65
N PHE A 91 13.84 -4.52 4.47
CA PHE A 91 13.78 -4.67 5.92
C PHE A 91 12.42 -5.16 6.41
N TYR A 92 11.34 -4.84 5.68
CA TYR A 92 9.97 -5.15 6.05
C TYR A 92 9.18 -5.64 4.83
N GLY A 93 8.36 -6.66 5.04
CA GLY A 93 7.53 -7.24 3.99
C GLY A 93 8.31 -8.08 2.99
N HIS A 94 7.64 -8.43 1.89
CA HIS A 94 8.20 -9.16 0.77
C HIS A 94 7.32 -8.95 -0.47
N PHE A 95 7.88 -9.22 -1.65
CA PHE A 95 7.14 -9.37 -2.88
C PHE A 95 6.99 -10.85 -3.24
N ASP A 96 5.85 -11.19 -3.82
CA ASP A 96 5.56 -12.51 -4.35
C ASP A 96 5.14 -12.45 -5.82
N LEU A 97 5.50 -13.50 -6.55
CA LEU A 97 5.00 -13.73 -7.91
C LEU A 97 3.90 -14.80 -7.87
N TRP A 98 2.65 -14.38 -8.03
CA TRP A 98 1.50 -15.27 -8.12
C TRP A 98 1.55 -16.08 -9.43
N ARG A 99 1.21 -17.37 -9.37
CA ARG A 99 1.41 -18.33 -10.47
C ARG A 99 0.22 -18.49 -11.39
#